data_AF-A0A349VLZ7-F1
#
_entry.id   AF-A0A349VLZ7-F1
#
_cell.length_a   1.000
_cell.length_b   1.000
_cell.length_c   1.000
_cell.angle_alpha   90.00
_cell.angle_beta   90.00
_cell.angle_gamma   90.00
#
_symmetry.space_group_name_H-M   'P 1'
#
loop_
_entity.id
_entity.type
_entity.pdbx_description
1 polymer ?
#
loop_
_entity_poly.entity_id
_entity_poly.type
_entity_poly.pdbx_seq_one_letter_code
_entity_poly.pdbx_strand_id
1 'polypeptide(L)'
;MNVQRESSVRLLPDYETVRKHLPPRAWKYVLDLLQEHPVLVRVVPHRATKLGDYRPPRLGECWHRITVNEDLNMYAFLVTLLHELAHLRVTAILATGTKKHKPHGVEWKKEFAAVVGPVIEESMVPRDLCLALAATLQRPRAATCRDRL
;
A
#
# COMPACT_ATOMS: atom_id res chain seq x y z
N MET A 1 29.94 -0.46 -34.23
CA MET A 1 30.50 -0.36 -32.86
C MET A 1 29.39 0.02 -31.89
N ASN A 2 28.99 -0.97 -31.07
CA ASN A 2 28.55 -0.90 -29.67
C ASN A 2 28.68 0.49 -28.98
N VAL A 3 27.75 0.97 -28.15
CA VAL A 3 26.81 0.31 -27.21
C VAL A 3 25.58 1.23 -27.04
N GLN A 4 24.37 0.68 -27.22
CA GLN A 4 23.17 1.25 -26.62
C GLN A 4 23.34 1.12 -25.09
N ARG A 5 23.53 2.23 -24.38
CA ARG A 5 23.60 2.21 -22.92
C ARG A 5 22.22 1.81 -22.39
N GLU A 6 22.17 0.58 -21.92
CA GLU A 6 21.12 0.01 -21.07
C GLU A 6 20.73 0.98 -19.96
N SER A 7 19.56 1.59 -20.07
CA SER A 7 18.87 2.23 -18.94
C SER A 7 18.07 1.18 -18.17
N SER A 8 18.78 0.19 -17.62
CA SER A 8 18.27 -0.86 -16.72
C SER A 8 18.34 -0.42 -15.25
N VAL A 9 18.06 0.86 -14.98
CA VAL A 9 18.24 1.46 -13.65
C VAL A 9 16.90 1.47 -12.91
N ARG A 10 16.84 0.61 -11.87
CA ARG A 10 15.83 0.43 -10.80
C ARG A 10 14.67 -0.54 -11.07
N LEU A 11 15.02 -1.83 -11.14
CA LEU A 11 14.11 -2.94 -10.81
C LEU A 11 14.14 -3.32 -9.32
N LEU A 12 14.98 -2.66 -8.51
CA LEU A 12 15.09 -2.94 -7.07
C LEU A 12 14.18 -2.00 -6.26
N PRO A 13 13.57 -2.51 -5.16
CA PRO A 13 12.83 -1.67 -4.22
C PRO A 13 13.69 -0.55 -3.63
N ASP A 14 13.15 0.67 -3.58
CA ASP A 14 13.77 1.82 -2.91
C ASP A 14 13.16 2.00 -1.51
N TYR A 15 13.55 1.11 -0.60
CA TYR A 15 13.05 1.10 0.77
C TYR A 15 13.39 2.37 1.55
N GLU A 16 14.52 3.01 1.27
CA GLU A 16 14.96 4.19 2.00
C GLU A 16 14.09 5.42 1.67
N THR A 17 13.69 5.58 0.40
CA THR A 17 12.74 6.64 0.02
C THR A 17 11.39 6.45 0.71
N VAL A 18 10.89 5.22 0.79
CA VAL A 18 9.63 4.92 1.49
C VAL A 18 9.76 5.19 3.00
N ARG A 19 10.84 4.73 3.63
CA ARG A 19 11.11 4.92 5.06
C ARG A 19 11.01 6.37 5.51
N LYS A 20 11.51 7.30 4.71
CA LYS A 20 11.51 8.75 5.02
C LYS A 20 10.10 9.36 5.14
N HIS A 21 9.09 8.72 4.55
CA HIS A 21 7.70 9.18 4.58
C HIS A 21 6.87 8.48 5.66
N LEU A 22 7.48 7.62 6.47
CA LEU A 22 6.76 6.83 7.47
C LEU A 22 7.10 7.28 8.90
N PRO A 23 6.16 7.11 9.85
CA PRO A 23 6.49 7.21 11.26
C PRO A 23 7.61 6.21 11.59
N PRO A 24 8.64 6.59 12.35
CA PRO A 24 9.75 5.68 12.67
C PRO A 24 9.31 4.35 13.28
N ARG A 25 8.23 4.37 14.09
CA ARG A 25 7.65 3.19 14.74
C ARG A 25 7.00 2.20 13.76
N ALA A 26 6.49 2.68 12.64
CA ALA A 26 5.82 1.84 11.65
C ALA A 26 6.79 1.20 10.65
N TRP A 27 8.05 1.67 10.58
CA TRP A 27 8.97 1.26 9.51
C TRP A 27 9.21 -0.25 9.48
N LYS A 28 9.51 -0.87 10.63
CA LYS A 28 9.80 -2.31 10.68
C LYS A 28 8.63 -3.14 10.16
N TYR A 29 7.42 -2.81 10.61
CA TYR A 29 6.20 -3.49 10.21
C TYR A 29 5.92 -3.32 8.71
N VAL A 30 6.03 -2.10 8.19
CA VAL A 30 5.85 -1.84 6.76
C VAL A 30 6.90 -2.57 5.91
N LEU A 31 8.15 -2.61 6.36
CA LEU A 31 9.21 -3.34 5.66
C LEU A 31 8.87 -4.84 5.56
N ASP A 32 8.38 -5.44 6.64
CA ASP A 32 7.99 -6.85 6.66
C ASP A 32 6.86 -7.11 5.63
N LEU A 33 5.81 -6.26 5.62
CA LEU A 33 4.73 -6.35 4.63
C LEU A 33 5.25 -6.22 3.18
N LEU A 34 6.21 -5.32 2.94
CA LEU A 34 6.81 -5.13 1.62
C LEU A 34 7.69 -6.29 1.17
N GLN A 35 8.16 -7.12 2.10
CA GLN A 35 8.96 -8.31 1.82
C GLN A 35 8.10 -9.57 1.61
N GLU A 36 6.81 -9.55 1.97
CA GLU A 36 5.87 -10.67 1.71
C GLU A 36 5.66 -10.93 0.22
N HIS A 37 5.81 -9.90 -0.63
CA HIS A 37 5.52 -9.98 -2.05
C HIS A 37 6.52 -9.17 -2.90
N PRO A 38 6.76 -9.56 -4.16
CA PRO A 38 7.56 -8.74 -5.09
C PRO A 38 6.80 -7.47 -5.46
N VAL A 39 6.97 -6.40 -4.69
CA VAL A 39 6.33 -5.09 -4.91
C VAL A 39 7.34 -3.95 -5.02
N LEU A 40 7.11 -3.08 -6.01
CA LEU A 40 7.83 -1.82 -6.16
C LEU A 40 6.93 -0.68 -5.67
N VAL A 41 7.34 0.00 -4.60
CA VAL A 41 6.70 1.22 -4.12
C VAL A 41 7.44 2.42 -4.69
N ARG A 42 6.71 3.36 -5.28
CA ARG A 42 7.25 4.63 -5.78
C ARG A 42 6.56 5.80 -5.10
N VAL A 43 7.35 6.65 -4.47
CA VAL A 43 6.90 7.98 -4.07
C VAL A 43 6.89 8.86 -5.31
N VAL A 44 5.77 9.53 -5.57
CA VAL A 44 5.54 10.28 -6.81
C VAL A 44 5.00 11.68 -6.53
N PRO A 45 5.15 12.63 -7.47
CA PRO A 45 4.57 13.96 -7.32
C PRO A 45 3.07 13.94 -7.05
N HIS A 46 2.60 14.98 -6.37
CA HIS A 46 1.19 15.15 -6.01
C HIS A 46 0.25 14.92 -7.20
N ARG A 47 -0.85 14.20 -6.95
CA ARG A 47 -1.98 14.05 -7.85
C ARG A 47 -3.27 14.34 -7.10
N ALA A 48 -4.08 15.25 -7.62
CA ALA A 48 -5.35 15.64 -6.99
C ALA A 48 -6.42 14.54 -7.01
N THR A 49 -6.29 13.54 -7.90
CA THR A 49 -7.33 12.54 -8.14
C THR A 49 -7.23 11.31 -7.24
N LYS A 50 -6.06 11.05 -6.64
CA LYS A 50 -5.78 9.89 -5.78
C LYS A 50 -4.52 10.12 -4.94
N LEU A 51 -4.48 9.56 -3.73
CA LEU A 51 -3.29 9.63 -2.88
C LEU A 51 -2.39 8.39 -3.10
N GLY A 52 -3.01 7.22 -3.31
CA GLY A 52 -2.37 5.94 -3.63
C GLY A 52 -2.80 5.33 -4.98
N ASP A 53 -2.05 4.34 -5.47
CA ASP A 53 -2.50 3.47 -6.57
C ASP A 53 -1.73 2.14 -6.57
N TYR A 54 -2.43 1.04 -6.42
CA TYR A 54 -1.93 -0.31 -6.64
C TYR A 54 -2.18 -0.79 -8.08
N ARG A 55 -1.20 -1.51 -8.65
CA ARG A 55 -1.33 -2.21 -9.93
C ARG A 55 -0.70 -3.60 -9.87
N PRO A 56 -1.39 -4.66 -10.35
CA PRO A 56 -0.79 -5.98 -10.47
C PRO A 56 0.34 -6.01 -11.53
N PRO A 57 1.16 -7.08 -11.54
CA PRO A 57 2.12 -7.32 -12.61
C PRO A 57 1.40 -7.44 -13.96
N ARG A 58 2.02 -6.95 -15.03
CA ARG A 58 1.56 -7.20 -16.41
C ARG A 58 2.04 -8.57 -16.87
N LEU A 59 1.52 -9.03 -18.01
CA LEU A 59 1.98 -10.27 -18.64
C LEU A 59 3.50 -10.23 -18.86
N GLY A 60 4.22 -11.19 -18.29
CA GLY A 60 5.69 -11.26 -18.33
C GLY A 60 6.42 -10.46 -17.26
N GLU A 61 5.73 -9.77 -16.36
CA GLU A 61 6.31 -9.10 -15.20
C GLU A 61 6.06 -9.90 -13.91
N CYS A 62 6.99 -9.84 -12.96
CA CYS A 62 6.85 -10.47 -11.65
C CYS A 62 6.45 -9.49 -10.54
N TRP A 63 6.58 -8.18 -10.78
CA TRP A 63 6.50 -7.17 -9.72
C TRP A 63 5.16 -6.44 -9.73
N HIS A 64 4.52 -6.43 -8.57
CA HIS A 64 3.44 -5.50 -8.24
C HIS A 64 3.99 -4.07 -8.19
N ARG A 65 3.11 -3.08 -8.36
CA ARG A 65 3.47 -1.67 -8.23
C ARG A 65 2.49 -0.96 -7.31
N ILE A 66 3.04 -0.12 -6.44
CA ILE A 66 2.30 0.83 -5.62
C ILE A 66 2.90 2.21 -5.87
N THR A 67 2.05 3.23 -6.04
CA THR A 67 2.49 4.62 -6.00
C THR A 67 1.80 5.37 -4.88
N VAL A 68 2.51 6.27 -4.20
CA VAL A 68 1.94 7.13 -3.15
C VAL A 68 2.43 8.56 -3.37
N ASN A 69 1.55 9.54 -3.22
CA ASN A 69 1.89 10.95 -3.37
C ASN A 69 2.91 11.40 -2.30
N GLU A 70 3.89 12.20 -2.70
CA GLU A 70 5.01 12.64 -1.84
C GLU A 70 4.64 13.68 -0.80
N ASP A 71 3.56 14.44 -1.03
CA ASP A 71 3.14 15.58 -0.21
C ASP A 71 2.28 15.19 1.01
N LEU A 72 2.02 13.90 1.20
CA LEU A 72 1.29 13.40 2.35
C LEU A 72 2.13 13.54 3.63
N ASN A 73 1.48 13.93 4.73
CA ASN A 73 2.10 13.77 6.05
C ASN A 73 2.34 12.29 6.34
N MET A 74 3.27 11.98 7.24
CA MET A 74 3.73 10.61 7.48
C MET A 74 2.62 9.62 7.84
N TYR A 75 1.58 10.07 8.53
CA TYR A 75 0.46 9.22 8.93
C TYR A 75 -0.52 8.98 7.78
N ALA A 76 -0.81 10.01 6.98
CA ALA A 76 -1.57 9.85 5.75
C ALA A 76 -0.84 8.92 4.78
N PHE A 77 0.48 9.09 4.61
CA PHE A 77 1.30 8.21 3.78
C PHE A 77 1.23 6.75 4.26
N LEU A 78 1.38 6.50 5.57
CA LEU A 78 1.26 5.16 6.15
C LEU A 78 -0.10 4.54 5.83
N VAL A 79 -1.20 5.24 6.10
CA VAL A 79 -2.56 4.71 5.88
C VAL A 79 -2.82 4.44 4.39
N THR A 80 -2.41 5.35 3.51
CA THR A 80 -2.50 5.17 2.05
C THR A 80 -1.67 3.97 1.58
N LEU A 81 -0.44 3.79 2.10
CA LEU A 81 0.37 2.63 1.73
C LEU A 81 -0.27 1.31 2.19
N LEU A 82 -0.82 1.25 3.41
CA LEU A 82 -1.55 0.08 3.91
C LEU A 82 -2.81 -0.21 3.10
N HIS A 83 -3.50 0.84 2.63
CA HIS A 83 -4.64 0.72 1.72
C HIS A 83 -4.26 -0.02 0.43
N GLU A 84 -3.16 0.40 -0.20
CA GLU A 84 -2.68 -0.21 -1.45
C GLU A 84 -2.10 -1.61 -1.22
N LEU A 85 -1.46 -1.86 -0.08
CA LEU A 85 -1.01 -3.21 0.31
C LEU A 85 -2.19 -4.17 0.51
N ALA A 86 -3.32 -3.71 1.04
CA ALA A 86 -4.52 -4.55 1.14
C ALA A 86 -5.04 -4.97 -0.24
N HIS A 87 -5.03 -4.09 -1.25
CA HIS A 87 -5.37 -4.47 -2.64
C HIS A 87 -4.38 -5.50 -3.21
N LEU A 88 -3.09 -5.34 -2.89
CA LEU A 88 -2.07 -6.32 -3.26
C LEU A 88 -2.38 -7.69 -2.65
N ARG A 89 -2.59 -7.79 -1.34
CA ARG A 89 -2.85 -9.07 -0.66
C ARG A 89 -4.10 -9.76 -1.22
N VAL A 90 -5.17 -9.00 -1.45
CA VAL A 90 -6.38 -9.53 -2.13
C VAL A 90 -6.02 -10.11 -3.49
N THR A 91 -5.23 -9.39 -4.29
CA THR A 91 -4.81 -9.88 -5.60
C THR A 91 -3.96 -11.13 -5.50
N ALA A 92 -3.00 -11.18 -4.56
CA ALA A 92 -2.11 -12.32 -4.38
C ALA A 92 -2.87 -13.58 -3.94
N ILE A 93 -3.85 -13.46 -3.04
CA ILE A 93 -4.71 -14.56 -2.60
C ILE A 93 -5.59 -15.05 -3.75
N LEU A 94 -6.19 -14.12 -4.50
CA LEU A 94 -7.18 -14.43 -5.55
C LEU A 94 -6.59 -14.69 -6.93
N ALA A 95 -5.27 -14.54 -7.14
CA ALA A 95 -4.60 -14.86 -8.39
C ALA A 95 -4.79 -16.35 -8.81
N THR A 96 -5.25 -17.19 -7.89
CA THR A 96 -5.65 -18.59 -8.12
C THR A 96 -7.09 -18.75 -8.64
N GLY A 97 -7.88 -17.67 -8.73
CA GLY A 97 -9.31 -17.69 -9.06
C GLY A 97 -9.70 -16.84 -10.28
N THR A 98 -10.85 -17.15 -10.88
CA THR A 98 -11.35 -16.56 -12.14
C THR A 98 -12.25 -15.34 -11.97
N LYS A 99 -12.60 -14.92 -10.74
CA LYS A 99 -13.53 -13.80 -10.52
C LYS A 99 -12.81 -12.47 -10.29
N LYS A 100 -13.24 -11.43 -11.03
CA LYS A 100 -12.93 -10.02 -10.72
C LYS A 100 -13.48 -9.66 -9.34
N HIS A 101 -12.62 -9.20 -8.44
CA HIS A 101 -13.03 -8.74 -7.12
C HIS A 101 -13.50 -7.28 -7.17
N LYS A 102 -14.40 -6.92 -6.25
CA LYS A 102 -14.86 -5.54 -6.11
C LYS A 102 -13.81 -4.74 -5.32
N PRO A 103 -13.43 -3.54 -5.78
CA PRO A 103 -12.67 -2.60 -4.95
C PRO A 103 -13.36 -2.43 -3.59
N HIS A 104 -12.59 -2.53 -2.52
CA HIS A 104 -13.08 -2.46 -1.13
C HIS A 104 -14.21 -3.45 -0.80
N GLY A 105 -14.19 -4.63 -1.44
CA GLY A 105 -15.08 -5.76 -1.16
C GLY A 105 -14.83 -6.40 0.21
N VAL A 106 -15.48 -7.53 0.48
CA VAL A 106 -15.34 -8.26 1.75
C VAL A 106 -13.90 -8.70 1.97
N GLU A 107 -13.26 -9.19 0.90
CA GLU A 107 -11.87 -9.64 0.87
C GLU A 107 -10.93 -8.48 1.18
N TRP A 108 -11.12 -7.33 0.55
CA TRP A 108 -10.31 -6.15 0.82
C TRP A 108 -10.50 -5.63 2.24
N LYS A 109 -11.72 -5.61 2.77
CA LYS A 109 -11.97 -5.17 4.16
C LYS A 109 -11.28 -6.07 5.16
N LYS A 110 -11.26 -7.38 4.90
CA LYS A 110 -10.54 -8.36 5.71
C LYS A 110 -9.03 -8.09 5.67
N GLU A 111 -8.45 -7.93 4.49
CA GLU A 111 -7.01 -7.68 4.37
C GLU A 111 -6.61 -6.30 4.90
N PHE A 112 -7.43 -5.27 4.69
CA PHE A 112 -7.21 -3.93 5.25
C PHE A 112 -7.22 -3.97 6.79
N ALA A 113 -8.19 -4.68 7.39
CA ALA A 113 -8.19 -4.88 8.84
C ALA A 113 -6.95 -5.64 9.32
N ALA A 114 -6.51 -6.65 8.57
CA ALA A 114 -5.32 -7.44 8.91
C ALA A 114 -4.02 -6.60 8.88
N VAL A 115 -3.89 -5.66 7.93
CA VAL A 115 -2.70 -4.80 7.85
C VAL A 115 -2.77 -3.56 8.75
N VAL A 116 -3.96 -3.09 9.12
CA VAL A 116 -4.12 -1.93 10.02
C VAL A 116 -4.15 -2.34 11.50
N GLY A 117 -4.60 -3.55 11.83
CA GLY A 117 -4.69 -4.06 13.19
C GLY A 117 -3.40 -3.87 14.01
N PRO A 118 -2.24 -4.38 13.53
CA PRO A 118 -0.96 -4.24 14.23
C PRO A 118 -0.53 -2.78 14.45
N VAL A 119 -0.86 -1.88 13.52
CA VAL A 119 -0.58 -0.45 13.63
C VAL A 119 -1.34 0.19 14.80
N ILE A 120 -2.58 -0.25 15.02
CA ILE A 120 -3.41 0.20 16.14
C ILE A 120 -2.92 -0.44 17.45
N GLU A 121 -2.75 -1.76 17.46
CA GLU A 121 -2.39 -2.55 18.64
C GLU A 121 -1.04 -2.13 19.23
N GLU A 122 -0.06 -1.87 18.38
CA GLU A 122 1.28 -1.45 18.80
C GLU A 122 1.43 0.08 18.92
N SER A 123 0.35 0.85 18.78
CA SER A 123 0.35 2.31 18.92
C SER A 123 1.41 3.00 18.03
N MET A 124 1.48 2.58 16.76
CA MET A 124 2.41 3.13 15.77
C MET A 124 1.98 4.51 15.26
N VAL A 125 0.73 4.90 15.54
CA VAL A 125 0.13 6.20 15.20
C VAL A 125 -0.44 6.89 16.45
N PRO A 126 -0.68 8.21 16.40
CA PRO A 126 -1.32 8.97 17.47
C PRO A 126 -2.69 8.41 17.86
N ARG A 127 -3.07 8.62 19.13
CA ARG A 127 -4.26 8.01 19.74
C ARG A 127 -5.56 8.36 19.01
N ASP A 128 -5.71 9.61 18.58
CA ASP A 128 -6.84 10.09 17.78
C ASP A 128 -6.94 9.34 16.44
N LEU A 129 -5.82 9.11 15.76
CA LEU A 129 -5.78 8.32 14.53
C LEU A 129 -6.07 6.83 14.80
N CYS A 130 -5.57 6.25 15.89
CA CYS A 130 -5.93 4.89 16.30
C CYS A 130 -7.45 4.74 16.45
N LEU A 131 -8.11 5.69 17.14
CA LEU A 131 -9.56 5.68 17.34
C LEU A 131 -10.32 5.79 16.01
N ALA A 132 -9.87 6.67 15.12
CA ALA A 132 -10.47 6.84 13.79
C ALA A 132 -10.32 5.57 12.92
N LEU A 133 -9.15 4.94 12.92
CA LEU A 133 -8.90 3.69 12.20
C LEU A 133 -9.73 2.55 12.79
N ALA A 134 -9.75 2.38 14.11
CA ALA A 134 -10.56 1.35 14.78
C ALA A 134 -12.06 1.50 14.45
N ALA A 135 -12.58 2.74 14.48
CA ALA A 135 -13.96 3.01 14.09
C ALA A 135 -14.25 2.66 12.62
N THR A 136 -13.27 2.88 11.72
CA THR A 136 -13.35 2.51 10.30
C THR A 136 -13.42 0.99 10.13
N LEU A 137 -12.63 0.23 10.89
CA LEU A 137 -12.65 -1.23 10.86
C LEU A 137 -13.97 -1.81 11.41
N GLN A 138 -14.53 -1.22 12.47
CA GLN A 138 -15.82 -1.63 13.05
C GLN A 138 -17.03 -1.28 12.16
N ARG A 139 -16.91 -0.22 11.33
CA ARG A 139 -17.96 0.24 10.42
C ARG A 139 -17.56 -0.04 8.97
N PRO A 140 -17.68 -1.29 8.49
CA PRO A 140 -17.18 -1.66 7.17
C PRO A 140 -17.79 -0.85 6.02
N ARG A 141 -18.94 -0.18 6.18
CA ARG A 141 -19.50 0.73 5.16
C ARG A 141 -18.65 2.01 4.96
N ALA A 142 -17.99 2.52 5.99
CA ALA A 142 -17.18 3.74 5.92
C ALA A 142 -15.87 3.54 5.16
N ALA A 143 -15.29 2.33 5.22
CA ALA A 143 -14.08 1.97 4.48
C ALA A 143 -14.31 1.83 2.95
N THR A 144 -15.56 1.94 2.49
CA THR A 144 -15.96 1.74 1.08
C THR A 144 -16.15 3.06 0.31
N CYS A 145 -15.91 4.21 0.93
CA CYS A 145 -16.24 5.51 0.34
C CYS A 145 -15.05 6.11 -0.44
N ARG A 146 -15.00 5.77 -1.73
CA ARG A 146 -14.15 6.31 -2.82
C ARG A 146 -12.65 6.00 -2.69
N ASP A 147 -12.04 5.54 -3.79
CA ASP A 147 -10.58 5.47 -4.04
C ASP A 147 -9.92 6.87 -4.03
N ARG A 148 -10.22 7.71 -3.02
CA ARG A 148 -9.59 9.01 -2.78
C ARG A 148 -8.84 9.04 -1.44
N LEU A 149 -8.47 7.87 -0.94
CA LEU A 149 -7.46 7.75 0.12
C LEU A 149 -6.08 7.46 -0.47
#